data_AF-A0A0S4WXK1-F1
#
_entry.id   AF-A0A0S4WXK1-F1
#
_cell.length_a   1.000
_cell.length_b   1.000
_cell.length_c   1.000
_cell.angle_alpha   90.00
_cell.angle_beta   90.00
_cell.angle_gamma   90.00
#
_symmetry.space_group_name_H-M   'P 1'
#
loop_
_entity.id
_entity.type
_entity.pdbx_description
1 polymer ?
#
loop_
_entity_poly.entity_id
_entity_poly.type
_entity_poly.pdbx_seq_one_letter_code
_entity_poly.pdbx_strand_id
1 'polypeptide(L)'
;MDDLDTLIPQPVGLVVGGETLAIQPLKVGRLPAFLRAISPTLQQLNAPSIDWLGLFIEHGDDLLQAVAIAVDKPRAWVDGLAADEAILLAAKVVEVNADFFTRTVLPRLDGLFARVTRAAASGSMPSNG
;
A
#
# COMPACT_ATOMS: atom_id res chain seq x y z
N MET A 1 -13.62 6.30 -24.88
CA MET A 1 -13.34 6.15 -23.43
C MET A 1 -11.90 6.55 -23.28
N ASP A 2 -11.68 7.61 -22.50
CA ASP A 2 -10.52 8.49 -22.58
C ASP A 2 -9.30 7.80 -21.94
N ASP A 3 -8.12 7.92 -22.55
CA ASP A 3 -6.85 7.37 -22.03
C ASP A 3 -6.49 7.92 -20.62
N LEU A 4 -7.21 8.95 -20.19
CA LEU A 4 -7.17 9.54 -18.86
C LEU A 4 -7.85 8.67 -17.79
N ASP A 5 -8.88 7.88 -18.14
CA ASP A 5 -9.54 6.94 -17.22
C ASP A 5 -8.60 5.78 -16.84
N THR A 6 -7.63 5.46 -17.70
CA THR A 6 -6.56 4.49 -17.48
C THR A 6 -5.52 4.98 -16.47
N LEU A 7 -5.51 6.28 -16.15
CA LEU A 7 -4.53 6.90 -15.24
C LEU A 7 -5.06 7.09 -13.82
N ILE A 8 -6.37 6.92 -13.59
CA ILE A 8 -6.98 7.04 -12.28
C ILE A 8 -7.29 5.64 -11.76
N PRO A 9 -6.61 5.18 -10.68
CA PRO A 9 -6.94 3.90 -10.09
C PRO A 9 -8.41 3.88 -9.66
N GLN A 10 -9.17 2.94 -10.22
CA GLN A 10 -10.60 2.85 -10.01
C GLN A 10 -10.88 2.38 -8.57
N PRO A 11 -11.69 3.11 -7.79
CA PRO A 11 -12.06 2.68 -6.45
C PRO A 11 -12.83 1.37 -6.51
N VAL A 12 -12.46 0.41 -5.67
CA VAL A 12 -13.22 -0.84 -5.54
C VAL A 12 -14.25 -0.67 -4.43
N GLY A 13 -15.53 -0.78 -4.76
CA GLY A 13 -16.62 -0.76 -3.79
C GLY A 13 -16.63 -2.04 -2.94
N LEU A 14 -16.66 -1.89 -1.62
CA LEU A 14 -16.77 -2.98 -0.67
C LEU A 14 -17.83 -2.65 0.38
N VAL A 15 -18.79 -3.55 0.60
CA VAL A 15 -19.78 -3.41 1.68
C VAL A 15 -19.19 -4.01 2.95
N VAL A 16 -19.05 -3.21 4.00
CA VAL A 16 -18.46 -3.61 5.28
C VAL A 16 -18.96 -2.70 6.39
N GLY A 17 -19.24 -3.23 7.58
CA GLY A 17 -19.71 -2.44 8.72
C GLY A 17 -21.03 -1.71 8.45
N GLY A 18 -21.85 -2.26 7.56
CA GLY A 18 -23.14 -1.69 7.15
C GLY A 18 -23.05 -0.49 6.18
N GLU A 19 -21.86 -0.12 5.69
CA GLU A 19 -21.68 0.94 4.69
C GLU A 19 -20.90 0.45 3.46
N THR A 20 -21.07 1.14 2.33
CA THR A 20 -20.27 0.89 1.13
C THR A 20 -19.03 1.78 1.16
N LEU A 21 -17.86 1.17 1.28
CA LEU A 21 -16.57 1.85 1.21
C LEU A 21 -15.98 1.78 -0.19
N ALA A 22 -15.43 2.90 -0.64
CA ALA A 22 -14.62 2.97 -1.85
C ALA A 22 -13.15 2.76 -1.47
N ILE A 23 -12.61 1.56 -1.71
CA ILE A 23 -11.21 1.25 -1.42
C ILE A 23 -10.33 1.81 -2.54
N GLN A 24 -9.40 2.69 -2.17
CA GLN A 24 -8.53 3.42 -3.09
C GLN A 24 -7.06 3.15 -2.76
N PRO A 25 -6.13 3.32 -3.72
CA PRO A 25 -4.71 3.28 -3.40
C PRO A 25 -4.32 4.36 -2.39
N LEU A 26 -3.33 4.03 -1.56
CA LEU A 26 -2.80 4.92 -0.53
C LEU A 26 -2.35 6.26 -1.11
N LYS A 27 -2.93 7.33 -0.59
CA LYS A 27 -2.49 8.71 -0.87
C LYS A 27 -1.13 8.95 -0.22
N VAL A 28 -0.29 9.77 -0.86
CA VAL A 28 1.06 10.13 -0.36
C VAL A 28 1.02 10.67 1.07
N GLY A 29 0.01 11.46 1.44
CA GLY A 29 -0.15 11.98 2.81
C GLY A 29 -0.39 10.91 3.88
N ARG A 30 -0.85 9.71 3.49
CA ARG A 30 -1.11 8.58 4.40
C ARG A 30 0.03 7.58 4.43
N LEU A 31 0.86 7.55 3.38
CA LEU A 31 1.95 6.59 3.23
C LEU A 31 2.91 6.58 4.44
N PRO A 32 3.38 7.72 5.00
CA PRO A 32 4.26 7.68 6.17
C PRO A 32 3.59 7.07 7.41
N ALA A 33 2.30 7.34 7.62
CA ALA A 33 1.57 6.77 8.75
C ALA A 33 1.34 5.26 8.56
N PHE A 34 0.95 4.85 7.36
CA PHE A 34 0.74 3.45 7.01
C PHE A 34 2.04 2.64 7.17
N LEU A 35 3.16 3.15 6.63
CA LEU A 35 4.46 2.49 6.75
C LEU A 35 4.90 2.34 8.20
N ARG A 36 4.68 3.35 9.05
CA ARG A 36 4.97 3.24 10.48
C ARG A 36 4.12 2.17 11.17
N ALA A 37 2.83 2.10 10.81
CA ALA A 37 1.92 1.11 11.38
C ALA A 37 2.27 -0.33 10.96
N ILE A 38 2.64 -0.55 9.70
CA ILE A 38 2.96 -1.91 9.22
C ILE A 38 4.40 -2.33 9.52
N SER A 39 5.31 -1.40 9.80
CA SER A 39 6.74 -1.67 10.01
C SER A 39 7.05 -2.80 11.01
N PRO A 40 6.37 -2.91 12.17
CA PRO A 40 6.62 -3.99 13.13
C PRO A 40 6.35 -5.38 12.54
N THR A 41 5.37 -5.46 11.64
CA THR A 41 4.89 -6.73 11.05
C THR A 41 5.74 -7.21 9.87
N LEU A 42 6.54 -6.32 9.26
CA LEU A 42 7.20 -6.59 7.97
C LEU A 42 8.13 -7.80 8.02
N GLN A 43 8.82 -8.03 9.14
CA GLN A 43 9.71 -9.19 9.25
C GLN A 43 8.93 -10.50 9.19
N GLN A 44 7.80 -10.59 9.89
CA GLN A 44 6.96 -11.79 9.93
C GLN A 44 6.17 -11.99 8.64
N LEU A 45 5.68 -10.91 8.02
CA LEU A 45 4.99 -10.96 6.72
C LEU A 45 5.90 -11.40 5.57
N ASN A 46 7.21 -11.14 5.67
CA ASN A 46 8.21 -11.57 4.68
C ASN A 46 8.80 -12.96 4.96
N ALA A 47 8.34 -13.67 6.00
CA ALA A 47 8.80 -15.01 6.29
C ALA A 47 8.34 -16.00 5.21
N PRO A 48 9.13 -17.07 4.91
CA PRO A 48 8.74 -18.10 3.94
C PRO A 48 7.39 -18.77 4.24
N SER A 49 7.03 -18.82 5.53
CA SER A 49 5.72 -19.22 6.03
C SER A 49 5.29 -18.24 7.12
N ILE A 50 4.12 -17.64 6.95
CA ILE A 50 3.57 -16.67 7.91
C ILE A 50 2.92 -17.44 9.07
N ASP A 51 3.43 -17.26 10.29
CA ASP A 51 2.71 -17.65 11.51
C ASP A 51 1.63 -16.61 11.80
N TRP A 52 0.42 -16.87 11.27
CA TRP A 52 -0.71 -15.96 11.43
C TRP A 52 -1.10 -15.76 12.89
N LEU A 53 -1.05 -16.81 13.70
CA LEU A 53 -1.47 -16.72 15.10
C LEU A 53 -0.47 -15.86 15.89
N GLY A 54 0.83 -16.12 15.75
CA GLY A 54 1.88 -15.30 16.35
C GLY A 54 1.80 -13.83 15.90
N LEU A 55 1.60 -13.60 14.60
CA LEU A 55 1.43 -12.26 14.04
C LEU A 55 0.24 -11.51 14.64
N PHE A 56 -0.92 -12.17 14.81
CA PHE A 56 -2.08 -11.53 15.44
C PHE A 56 -1.88 -11.30 16.95
N ILE A 57 -1.20 -12.21 17.65
CA ILE A 57 -0.89 -12.06 19.07
C ILE A 57 0.04 -10.87 19.32
N GLU A 58 1.07 -10.70 18.47
CA GLU A 58 2.11 -9.70 18.68
C GLU A 58 1.80 -8.35 18.02
N HIS A 59 1.15 -8.37 16.86
CA HIS A 59 0.99 -7.21 15.98
C HIS A 59 -0.43 -7.00 15.46
N GLY A 60 -1.44 -7.63 16.09
CA GLY A 60 -2.84 -7.43 15.70
C GLY A 60 -3.25 -5.97 15.67
N ASP A 61 -2.89 -5.18 16.69
CA ASP A 61 -3.19 -3.75 16.77
C ASP A 61 -2.51 -2.92 15.66
N ASP A 62 -1.26 -3.26 15.32
CA ASP A 62 -0.50 -2.62 14.26
C ASP A 62 -1.15 -2.85 12.89
N LEU A 63 -1.60 -4.09 12.63
CA LEU A 63 -2.31 -4.45 11.41
C LEU A 63 -3.65 -3.72 11.29
N LEU A 64 -4.45 -3.70 12.36
CA LEU A 64 -5.73 -2.99 12.38
C LEU A 64 -5.56 -1.47 12.21
N GLN A 65 -4.50 -0.90 12.80
CA GLN A 65 -4.14 0.50 12.61
C GLN A 65 -3.73 0.79 11.15
N ALA A 66 -2.97 -0.11 10.51
CA ALA A 66 -2.61 0.03 9.10
C ALA A 66 -3.85 -0.01 8.19
N VAL A 67 -4.82 -0.91 8.45
CA VAL A 67 -6.10 -0.97 7.75
C VAL A 67 -6.88 0.35 7.92
N ALA A 68 -7.02 0.83 9.15
CA ALA A 68 -7.71 2.10 9.44
C ALA A 68 -7.12 3.28 8.65
N ILE A 69 -5.79 3.37 8.58
CA ILE A 69 -5.10 4.39 7.79
C ILE A 69 -5.37 4.24 6.30
N ALA A 70 -5.37 3.00 5.79
CA ALA A 70 -5.57 2.73 4.37
C ALA A 70 -6.99 3.07 3.88
N VAL A 71 -8.00 2.87 4.72
CA VAL A 71 -9.41 3.14 4.37
C VAL A 71 -9.92 4.50 4.84
N ASP A 72 -9.05 5.30 5.47
CA ASP A 72 -9.36 6.60 6.06
C ASP A 72 -10.55 6.57 7.04
N LYS A 73 -10.54 5.56 7.93
CA LYS A 73 -11.53 5.41 9.00
C LYS A 73 -10.86 5.51 10.37
N PRO A 74 -11.61 5.93 11.42
CA PRO A 74 -11.12 5.84 12.79
C PRO A 74 -10.80 4.38 13.18
N ARG A 75 -9.76 4.16 13.98
CA ARG A 75 -9.41 2.82 14.49
C ARG A 75 -10.60 2.14 15.19
N ALA A 76 -11.33 2.88 16.02
CA ALA A 76 -12.52 2.37 16.71
C ALA A 76 -13.65 1.90 15.78
N TRP A 77 -13.71 2.42 14.54
CA TRP A 77 -14.65 1.92 13.54
C TRP A 77 -14.23 0.52 13.05
N VAL A 78 -12.92 0.30 12.85
CA VAL A 78 -12.37 -1.01 12.48
C VAL A 78 -12.56 -2.02 13.61
N ASP A 79 -12.38 -1.60 14.87
CA ASP A 79 -12.56 -2.46 16.04
C ASP A 79 -14.01 -2.94 16.23
N GLY A 80 -14.97 -2.22 15.66
CA GLY A 80 -16.39 -2.58 15.69
C GLY A 80 -16.82 -3.56 14.59
N LEU A 81 -15.92 -3.92 13.67
CA LEU A 81 -16.23 -4.86 12.59
C LEU A 81 -16.31 -6.30 13.10
N ALA A 82 -17.13 -7.12 12.44
CA ALA A 82 -17.02 -8.54 12.58
C ALA A 82 -15.64 -9.02 12.06
N ALA A 83 -15.12 -10.12 12.61
CA ALA A 83 -13.77 -10.58 12.28
C ALA A 83 -13.62 -10.94 10.79
N ASP A 84 -14.65 -11.56 10.20
CA ASP A 84 -14.71 -11.89 8.77
C ASP A 84 -14.76 -10.64 7.88
N GLU A 85 -15.53 -9.63 8.29
CA GLU A 85 -15.58 -8.31 7.65
C GLU A 85 -14.21 -7.60 7.69
N ALA A 86 -13.52 -7.64 8.83
CA ALA A 86 -12.18 -7.06 8.97
C ALA A 86 -11.15 -7.77 8.09
N ILE A 87 -11.20 -9.11 8.00
CA ILE A 87 -10.34 -9.90 7.12
C ILE A 87 -10.59 -9.53 5.65
N LEU A 88 -11.87 -9.43 5.24
CA LEU A 88 -12.24 -9.05 3.89
C LEU A 88 -11.75 -7.65 3.53
N LEU A 89 -11.88 -6.70 4.47
CA LEU A 89 -11.38 -5.34 4.32
C LEU A 89 -9.86 -5.30 4.14
N ALA A 90 -9.11 -6.01 5.00
CA ALA A 90 -7.66 -6.10 4.93
C ALA A 90 -7.19 -6.71 3.60
N ALA A 91 -7.80 -7.80 3.17
CA ALA A 91 -7.51 -8.43 1.89
C ALA A 91 -7.72 -7.46 0.72
N LYS A 92 -8.83 -6.70 0.73
CA LYS A 92 -9.12 -5.73 -0.32
C LYS A 92 -8.15 -4.55 -0.31
N VAL A 93 -7.74 -4.07 0.88
CA VAL A 93 -6.69 -3.05 1.02
C VAL A 93 -5.38 -3.52 0.39
N VAL A 94 -4.97 -4.75 0.68
CA VAL A 94 -3.73 -5.32 0.11
C VAL A 94 -3.84 -5.43 -1.41
N GLU A 95 -4.94 -5.97 -1.94
CA GLU A 95 -5.17 -6.11 -3.39
C GLU A 95 -5.03 -4.77 -4.13
N VAL A 96 -5.76 -3.74 -3.68
CA VAL A 96 -5.74 -2.42 -4.32
C VAL A 96 -4.38 -1.73 -4.22
N ASN A 97 -3.68 -1.89 -3.09
CA ASN A 97 -2.39 -1.24 -2.88
C ASN A 97 -1.22 -1.99 -3.54
N ALA A 98 -1.20 -3.32 -3.51
CA ALA A 98 -0.16 -4.12 -4.15
C ALA A 98 -0.15 -3.90 -5.68
N ASP A 99 -1.33 -3.86 -6.30
CA ASP A 99 -1.47 -3.56 -7.72
C ASP A 99 -0.96 -2.15 -8.03
N PHE A 100 -1.28 -1.15 -7.21
CA PHE A 100 -0.78 0.21 -7.38
C PHE A 100 0.75 0.29 -7.26
N PHE A 101 1.35 -0.33 -6.24
CA PHE A 101 2.80 -0.29 -6.04
C PHE A 101 3.56 -1.00 -7.16
N THR A 102 3.14 -2.20 -7.54
CA THR A 102 3.82 -3.02 -8.55
C THR A 102 3.61 -2.51 -9.97
N ARG A 103 2.40 -2.05 -10.32
CA ARG A 103 2.07 -1.63 -11.69
C ARG A 103 2.29 -0.15 -11.96
N THR A 104 2.30 0.70 -10.93
CA THR A 104 2.33 2.16 -11.11
C THR A 104 3.53 2.83 -10.45
N VAL A 105 3.81 2.55 -9.17
CA VAL A 105 4.84 3.29 -8.41
C VAL A 105 6.25 2.82 -8.76
N LEU A 106 6.55 1.54 -8.60
CA LEU A 106 7.91 0.99 -8.81
C LEU A 106 8.42 1.27 -10.23
N PRO A 107 7.66 1.02 -11.32
CA PRO A 107 8.15 1.28 -12.67
C PRO A 107 8.50 2.76 -12.92
N ARG A 108 7.75 3.70 -12.31
CA ARG A 108 8.01 5.14 -12.45
C ARG A 108 9.26 5.57 -11.69
N LEU A 109 9.48 5.02 -10.51
CA LEU A 109 10.70 5.27 -9.72
C LEU A 109 11.93 4.70 -10.43
N ASP A 110 11.87 3.46 -10.88
CA ASP A 110 12.95 2.82 -11.64
C ASP A 110 13.28 3.62 -12.91
N GLY A 111 12.26 4.07 -13.65
CA GLY A 111 12.41 4.93 -14.81
C GLY A 111 13.04 6.29 -14.48
N LEU A 112 12.71 6.89 -13.33
CA LEU A 112 13.33 8.13 -12.86
C LEU A 112 14.80 7.92 -12.52
N PHE A 113 15.13 6.88 -11.74
CA PHE A 113 16.51 6.56 -11.39
C PHE A 113 17.36 6.23 -12.62
N ALA A 114 16.83 5.46 -13.58
CA ALA A 114 17.51 5.14 -14.83
C ALA A 114 17.75 6.37 -15.74
N ARG A 115 16.95 7.43 -15.61
CA ARG A 115 17.19 8.71 -16.31
C ARG A 115 18.28 9.52 -15.63
N VAL A 116 18.26 9.59 -14.30
CA VAL A 116 19.28 10.31 -13.52
C VAL A 116 20.66 9.68 -13.70
N THR A 117 20.77 8.35 -13.64
CA THR A 117 22.04 7.65 -13.85
C THR A 117 22.58 7.84 -15.27
N ARG A 118 21.72 7.78 -16.30
CA ARG A 118 22.13 8.09 -17.69
C ARG A 118 22.61 9.53 -17.86
N ALA A 119 21.90 10.50 -17.28
CA ALA A 119 22.28 11.91 -17.34
C ALA A 119 23.64 12.17 -16.66
N ALA A 120 23.88 11.54 -15.51
CA ALA A 120 25.16 11.61 -14.81
C ALA A 120 26.31 10.97 -15.61
N ALA A 121 26.06 9.82 -16.26
CA ALA A 121 27.03 9.16 -17.12
C ALA A 121 27.39 9.98 -18.37
N SER A 122 26.41 10.66 -18.99
CA SER A 122 26.65 11.54 -20.15
C SER A 122 27.37 12.85 -19.81
N GLY A 123 27.31 13.30 -18.55
CA GLY A 123 28.02 14.50 -18.08
C GLY A 123 29.50 14.29 -17.73
N SER A 124 29.99 13.05 -17.74
CA SER A 124 31.32 12.67 -17.24
C SER A 124 32.35 12.37 -18.35
N MET A 125 32.18 12.90 -19.57
CA MET A 125 33.19 12.82 -20.64
C MET A 125 34.00 14.13 -20.71
N PRO A 126 35.20 14.23 -20.08
CA PRO A 126 36.17 15.23 -20.47
C PRO A 126 36.86 14.80 -21.77
N SER A 127 36.82 15.68 -22.77
CA SER A 127 37.64 15.61 -23.97
C SER A 127 39.10 15.86 -23.59
N ASN A 128 39.94 14.85 -23.70
CA ASN A 128 41.38 15.02 -23.61
C ASN A 128 41.93 15.35 -25.00
N GLY A 129 42.24 16.63 -25.22
CA GLY A 129 43.07 17.11 -26.34
C GLY A 129 44.55 17.08 -25.99
#